data_AF-A0A530R4K1-F1
#
_entry.id   AF-A0A530R4K1-F1
#
_cell.length_a   1.000
_cell.length_b   1.000
_cell.length_c   1.000
_cell.angle_alpha   90.00
_cell.angle_beta   90.00
_cell.angle_gamma   90.00
#
_symmetry.space_group_name_H-M   'P 1'
#
loop_
_entity.id
_entity.type
_entity.pdbx_description
1 polymer ?
#
loop_
_entity_poly.entity_id
_entity_poly.type
_entity_poly.pdbx_seq_one_letter_code
_entity_poly.pdbx_strand_id
1 'polypeptide(L)'
;MRLLFLGDMVGKTGRTAVWEQLPGLISDFKLDFVIVNGENAAGGFGITEEIFRETISAGADVVTTGNHVWDQRDALVFAPREEQFLRPSNFPKGTPGRGSGVYIARNGARVLVANIMGRVFM
;
A
#
# COMPACT_ATOMS: atom_id res chain seq x y z
N MET A 1 14.54 -13.40 -6.18
CA MET A 1 13.59 -12.33 -5.88
C MET A 1 13.73 -11.94 -4.42
N ARG A 2 14.00 -10.66 -4.13
CA ARG A 2 14.12 -10.08 -2.79
C ARG A 2 12.92 -9.17 -2.56
N LEU A 3 12.09 -9.51 -1.58
CA LEU A 3 10.87 -8.78 -1.28
C LEU A 3 11.01 -8.08 0.07
N LEU A 4 10.51 -6.85 0.16
CA LEU A 4 10.30 -6.14 1.40
C LEU A 4 8.80 -5.88 1.60
N PHE A 5 8.29 -6.18 2.79
CA PHE A 5 6.97 -5.77 3.22
C PHE A 5 7.14 -4.87 4.44
N LEU A 6 6.72 -3.62 4.34
CA LEU A 6 6.64 -2.70 5.47
C LEU A 6 5.23 -2.77 6.06
N GLY A 7 5.17 -2.95 7.38
CA GLY A 7 3.93 -2.85 8.14
C GLY A 7 3.37 -1.43 8.14
N ASP A 8 2.39 -1.21 9.01
CA ASP A 8 1.60 0.01 9.04
C ASP A 8 2.45 1.28 9.12
N MET A 9 2.36 2.07 8.06
CA MET A 9 2.91 3.42 8.01
C MET A 9 1.96 4.37 8.74
N VAL A 10 2.31 4.74 9.98
CA VAL A 10 1.43 5.53 10.85
C VAL A 10 1.80 7.02 10.85
N GLY A 11 0.89 7.86 10.37
CA GLY A 11 0.96 9.31 10.47
C GLY A 11 2.24 9.92 9.85
N LYS A 12 2.57 11.16 10.26
CA LYS A 12 3.72 11.89 9.69
C LYS A 12 5.04 11.17 9.92
N THR A 13 5.26 10.66 11.14
CA THR A 13 6.50 9.97 11.50
C THR A 13 6.74 8.72 10.66
N GLY A 14 5.69 7.90 10.46
CA GLY A 14 5.78 6.72 9.60
C GLY A 14 6.08 7.10 8.16
N ARG A 15 5.37 8.10 7.61
CA ARG A 15 5.62 8.60 6.25
C ARG A 15 7.04 9.09 6.04
N THR A 16 7.55 9.94 6.93
CA THR A 16 8.94 10.43 6.87
C THR A 16 9.94 9.28 6.90
N ALA A 17 9.77 8.32 7.81
CA ALA A 17 10.66 7.16 7.90
C ALA A 17 10.65 6.33 6.61
N VAL A 18 9.47 6.05 6.05
CA VAL A 18 9.35 5.30 4.79
C VAL A 18 9.97 6.07 3.63
N TRP A 19 9.59 7.33 3.42
CA TRP A 19 10.00 8.07 2.22
C TRP A 19 11.49 8.39 2.19
N GLU A 20 12.11 8.65 3.35
CA GLU A 20 13.54 8.97 3.42
C GLU A 20 14.42 7.71 3.37
N GLN A 21 13.98 6.60 3.96
CA GLN A 21 14.84 5.41 4.12
C GLN A 21 14.62 4.37 3.01
N LEU A 22 13.42 4.26 2.46
CA LEU A 22 13.08 3.21 1.50
C LEU A 22 13.98 3.21 0.24
N PRO A 23 14.33 4.35 -0.37
CA PRO A 23 15.24 4.35 -1.51
C PRO A 23 16.62 3.73 -1.18
N GLY A 24 17.16 4.02 0.01
CA GLY A 24 18.40 3.44 0.51
C GLY A 24 18.27 1.93 0.73
N LEU A 25 17.20 1.48 1.39
CA LEU A 25 16.93 0.06 1.60
C LEU A 25 16.82 -0.72 0.29
N ILE A 26 16.15 -0.15 -0.73
CA ILE A 26 16.05 -0.76 -2.06
C ILE A 26 17.43 -0.96 -2.67
N SER A 27 18.28 0.07 -2.62
CA SER A 27 19.66 0.01 -3.13
C SER A 27 20.51 -1.02 -2.38
N ASP A 28 20.57 -0.90 -1.06
CA ASP A 28 21.50 -1.66 -0.21
C ASP A 28 21.16 -3.15 -0.19
N PHE A 29 19.87 -3.47 -0.11
CA PHE A 29 19.40 -4.86 -0.08
C PHE A 29 19.09 -5.41 -1.48
N LYS A 30 19.19 -4.58 -2.53
CA LYS A 30 18.84 -4.92 -3.93
C LYS A 30 17.42 -5.50 -4.00
N LEU A 31 16.46 -4.77 -3.44
CA LEU A 31 15.07 -5.21 -3.37
C LEU A 31 14.45 -5.22 -4.77
N ASP A 32 13.78 -6.31 -5.10
CA ASP A 32 13.11 -6.50 -6.39
C ASP A 32 11.66 -5.99 -6.34
N PHE A 33 11.02 -6.10 -5.18
CA PHE A 33 9.61 -5.76 -4.99
C PHE A 33 9.35 -5.30 -3.54
N VAL A 34 8.57 -4.23 -3.37
CA VAL A 34 8.29 -3.57 -2.10
C VAL A 34 6.80 -3.37 -1.94
N ILE A 35 6.26 -3.78 -0.80
CA ILE A 35 4.88 -3.54 -0.38
C ILE A 35 4.89 -2.70 0.90
N VAL A 36 4.00 -1.72 1.00
CA VAL A 36 3.82 -0.90 2.21
C VAL A 36 2.36 -0.90 2.63
N ASN A 37 2.06 -1.19 3.90
CA ASN A 37 0.70 -0.96 4.42
C ASN A 37 0.52 0.53 4.76
N GLY A 38 -0.38 1.20 4.05
CA GLY A 38 -0.70 2.61 4.19
C GLY A 38 -1.95 2.92 5.01
N GLU A 39 -2.56 1.96 5.71
CA GLU A 39 -3.89 2.16 6.30
C GLU A 39 -3.99 3.27 7.35
N ASN A 40 -2.88 3.63 7.99
CA ASN A 40 -2.83 4.64 9.07
C ASN A 40 -2.06 5.91 8.66
N ALA A 41 -1.86 6.10 7.35
CA ALA A 41 -0.93 7.08 6.84
C ALA A 41 -1.41 8.53 6.99
N ALA A 42 -2.71 8.81 6.89
CA ALA A 42 -3.29 10.14 6.98
C ALA A 42 -3.71 10.47 8.42
N GLY A 43 -2.82 11.14 9.16
CA GLY A 43 -3.12 11.55 10.55
C GLY A 43 -3.40 10.39 11.52
N GLY A 44 -3.01 9.17 11.16
CA GLY A 44 -3.29 7.95 11.93
C GLY A 44 -4.42 7.09 11.36
N PHE A 45 -5.23 7.58 10.41
CA PHE A 45 -6.40 6.86 9.89
C PHE A 45 -6.63 7.13 8.39
N GLY A 46 -6.58 6.07 7.59
CA GLY A 46 -6.74 6.09 6.15
C GLY A 46 -5.53 6.67 5.42
N ILE A 47 -5.74 7.02 4.15
CA ILE A 47 -4.70 7.48 3.23
C ILE A 47 -5.30 8.37 2.15
N THR A 48 -4.61 9.46 1.79
CA THR A 48 -4.99 10.39 0.71
C THR A 48 -4.29 10.01 -0.60
N GLU A 49 -4.79 10.51 -1.75
CA GLU A 49 -4.16 10.28 -3.06
C GLU A 49 -2.71 10.78 -3.10
N GLU A 50 -2.45 11.93 -2.47
CA GLU A 50 -1.13 12.51 -2.33
C GLU A 50 -0.16 11.58 -1.58
N ILE A 51 -0.54 11.12 -0.38
CA ILE A 51 0.30 10.24 0.43
C ILE A 51 0.56 8.91 -0.29
N PHE A 52 -0.46 8.34 -0.94
CA PHE A 52 -0.30 7.14 -1.75
C PHE A 52 0.76 7.33 -2.85
N ARG A 53 0.66 8.43 -3.62
CA ARG A 53 1.59 8.73 -4.72
C ARG A 53 3.00 9.02 -4.23
N GLU A 54 3.17 9.70 -3.11
CA GLU A 54 4.48 9.91 -2.49
C GLU A 54 5.11 8.58 -2.05
N THR A 55 4.32 7.64 -1.51
CA THR A 55 4.80 6.30 -1.15
C THR A 55 5.23 5.48 -2.37
N ILE A 56 4.48 5.53 -3.47
CA ILE A 56 4.91 4.92 -4.74
C ILE A 56 6.20 5.57 -5.25
N SER A 57 6.28 6.90 -5.20
CA SER A 57 7.46 7.67 -5.65
C SER A 57 8.71 7.36 -4.81
N ALA A 58 8.54 7.05 -3.52
CA ALA A 58 9.62 6.61 -2.63
C ALA A 58 10.11 5.18 -2.95
N GLY A 59 9.41 4.43 -3.80
CA GLY A 59 9.85 3.13 -4.31
C GLY A 59 8.97 1.95 -3.93
N ALA A 60 7.81 2.16 -3.29
CA ALA A 60 6.83 1.10 -3.09
C ALA A 60 6.24 0.67 -4.45
N ASP A 61 6.12 -0.63 -4.66
CA ASP A 61 5.48 -1.17 -5.87
C ASP A 61 3.96 -1.33 -5.67
N VAL A 62 3.52 -1.61 -4.44
CA VAL A 62 2.12 -1.75 -4.06
C VAL A 62 1.90 -1.16 -2.68
N VAL A 63 0.77 -0.46 -2.51
CA VAL A 63 0.29 0.00 -1.20
C VAL A 63 -0.95 -0.81 -0.83
N THR A 64 -0.84 -1.61 0.22
CA THR A 64 -2.00 -2.28 0.84
C THR A 64 -2.60 -1.39 1.93
N THR A 65 -3.79 -1.74 2.41
CA THR A 65 -4.48 -1.03 3.49
C THR A 65 -5.12 -2.03 4.47
N GLY A 66 -6.03 -1.56 5.33
CA GLY A 66 -6.81 -2.40 6.24
C GLY A 66 -8.18 -1.81 6.52
N ASN A 67 -8.57 -1.74 7.79
CA ASN A 67 -9.92 -1.31 8.21
C ASN A 67 -10.14 0.19 8.05
N HIS A 68 -9.08 0.99 8.12
CA HIS A 68 -9.17 2.45 7.97
C HIS A 68 -9.16 2.93 6.52
N VAL A 69 -9.27 2.03 5.54
CA VAL A 69 -9.14 2.33 4.11
C VAL A 69 -10.08 3.44 3.60
N TRP A 70 -11.24 3.64 4.22
CA TRP A 70 -12.23 4.64 3.80
C TRP A 70 -12.34 5.86 4.72
N ASP A 71 -11.48 5.97 5.74
CA ASP A 71 -11.53 7.08 6.70
C ASP A 71 -11.17 8.42 6.06
N GLN A 72 -10.39 8.39 4.97
CA GLN A 72 -10.23 9.51 4.06
C GLN A 72 -11.17 9.34 2.86
N ARG A 73 -12.15 10.24 2.71
CA ARG A 73 -13.15 10.18 1.63
C ARG A 73 -12.54 10.14 0.23
N ASP A 74 -11.38 10.76 0.08
CA ASP A 74 -10.59 10.77 -1.15
C ASP A 74 -10.25 9.37 -1.67
N ALA A 75 -10.06 8.39 -0.77
CA ALA A 75 -9.80 6.99 -1.11
C ALA A 75 -10.88 6.37 -2.01
N LEU A 76 -12.15 6.75 -1.83
CA LEU A 76 -13.25 6.26 -2.69
C LEU A 76 -13.10 6.72 -4.15
N VAL A 77 -12.41 7.85 -4.39
CA VAL A 77 -12.27 8.48 -5.71
C VAL A 77 -11.05 7.96 -6.45
N PHE A 78 -9.91 7.79 -5.78
CA PHE A 78 -8.68 7.33 -6.44
C PHE A 78 -8.51 5.81 -6.46
N ALA A 79 -9.08 5.07 -5.49
CA ALA A 79 -8.90 3.61 -5.43
C ALA A 79 -9.28 2.85 -6.72
N PRO A 80 -10.32 3.23 -7.49
CA PRO A 80 -10.60 2.60 -8.78
C PRO A 80 -9.58 2.90 -9.87
N ARG A 81 -8.89 4.05 -9.79
CA ARG A 81 -7.95 4.56 -10.79
C ARG A 81 -6.53 4.02 -10.57
N GLU A 82 -6.14 3.83 -9.31
CA GLU A 82 -4.77 3.48 -8.93
C GLU A 82 -4.61 1.96 -8.78
N GLU A 83 -3.97 1.29 -9.74
CA GLU A 83 -3.87 -0.18 -9.76
C GLU A 83 -2.98 -0.77 -8.65
N GLN A 84 -2.05 0.03 -8.14
CA GLN A 84 -1.11 -0.34 -7.09
C GLN A 84 -1.71 -0.12 -5.68
N PHE A 85 -2.93 0.41 -5.59
CA PHE A 85 -3.66 0.58 -4.34
C PHE A 85 -4.59 -0.61 -4.09
N LEU A 86 -4.36 -1.34 -2.99
CA LEU A 86 -5.13 -2.54 -2.64
C LEU A 86 -5.89 -2.37 -1.33
N ARG A 87 -7.22 -2.30 -1.45
CA ARG A 87 -8.15 -2.43 -0.31
C ARG A 87 -8.37 -3.92 0.03
N PRO A 88 -8.91 -4.26 1.20
CA PRO A 88 -9.23 -5.65 1.53
C PRO A 88 -10.20 -6.29 0.52
N SER A 89 -9.85 -7.46 0.01
CA SER A 89 -10.58 -8.15 -1.07
C SER A 89 -11.99 -8.59 -0.66
N ASN A 90 -12.18 -8.89 0.62
CA ASN A 90 -13.41 -9.40 1.21
C ASN A 90 -14.44 -8.32 1.60
N PHE A 91 -14.26 -7.07 1.16
CA PHE A 91 -15.35 -6.10 1.13
C PHE A 91 -16.48 -6.54 0.18
N PRO A 92 -17.74 -6.07 0.37
CA PRO A 92 -18.86 -6.42 -0.48
C PRO A 92 -18.62 -6.18 -1.98
N LYS A 93 -19.32 -6.93 -2.81
CA LYS A 93 -19.28 -6.74 -4.27
C LYS A 93 -19.74 -5.32 -4.61
N GLY A 94 -18.97 -4.63 -5.46
CA GLY A 94 -19.22 -3.24 -5.84
C GLY A 94 -18.41 -2.21 -5.04
N THR A 95 -17.69 -2.61 -3.98
CA THR A 95 -16.78 -1.71 -3.27
C THR A 95 -15.66 -1.21 -4.22
N PRO A 96 -15.42 0.12 -4.28
CA PRO A 96 -14.37 0.73 -5.09
C PRO A 96 -12.98 0.10 -4.91
N GLY A 97 -12.17 0.17 -5.96
CA GLY A 97 -10.79 -0.32 -5.95
C GLY A 97 -10.65 -1.84 -5.96
N ARG A 98 -9.39 -2.29 -5.90
CA ARG A 98 -9.01 -3.69 -6.10
C ARG A 98 -8.67 -4.38 -4.77
N GLY A 99 -8.99 -5.67 -4.69
CA GLY A 99 -8.62 -6.54 -3.57
C GLY A 99 -7.26 -7.23 -3.73
N SER A 100 -6.80 -7.33 -4.97
CA SER A 100 -5.59 -8.03 -5.37
C SER A 100 -5.14 -7.58 -6.76
N GLY A 101 -3.87 -7.81 -7.10
CA GLY A 101 -3.30 -7.54 -8.41
C GLY A 101 -2.05 -8.39 -8.69
N VAL A 102 -1.72 -8.57 -9.97
CA VAL A 102 -0.46 -9.19 -10.41
C VAL A 102 0.44 -8.10 -10.96
N TYR A 103 1.63 -7.96 -10.38
CA TYR A 103 2.60 -6.92 -10.69
C TYR A 103 3.88 -7.55 -11.23
N ILE A 104 4.67 -6.76 -11.96
CA ILE A 104 5.99 -7.18 -12.47
C ILE A 104 7.06 -6.54 -11.59
N ALA A 105 7.85 -7.37 -10.91
CA ALA A 105 8.97 -6.92 -10.10
C ALA A 105 10.13 -6.42 -10.97
N ARG A 106 11.08 -5.70 -10.37
CA ARG A 106 12.24 -5.12 -11.07
C ARG A 106 13.11 -6.16 -11.79
N ASN A 107 13.10 -7.41 -11.31
CA ASN A 107 13.80 -8.54 -11.94
C ASN A 107 12.94 -9.32 -12.98
N GLY A 108 11.75 -8.81 -13.33
CA GLY A 108 10.84 -9.43 -14.29
C GLY A 108 9.92 -10.52 -13.71
N ALA A 109 10.05 -10.88 -12.42
CA ALA A 109 9.17 -11.86 -11.80
C ALA A 109 7.73 -11.33 -11.66
N ARG A 110 6.74 -12.21 -11.80
CA ARG A 110 5.32 -11.89 -11.55
C ARG A 110 4.99 -12.08 -10.08
N VAL A 111 4.42 -11.06 -9.44
CA VAL A 111 4.05 -11.07 -8.02
C VAL A 111 2.55 -10.83 -7.88
N LEU A 112 1.82 -11.83 -7.37
CA LEU A 112 0.42 -11.65 -6.95
C LEU A 112 0.41 -11.08 -5.53
N VAL A 113 -0.23 -9.93 -5.35
CA VAL A 113 -0.51 -9.36 -4.02
C VAL A 113 -2.00 -9.39 -3.80
N ALA A 114 -2.43 -9.88 -2.64
CA ALA A 114 -3.82 -9.87 -2.21
C ALA A 114 -3.91 -9.31 -0.79
N ASN A 115 -4.86 -8.41 -0.58
CA ASN A 115 -5.15 -7.85 0.73
C ASN A 115 -6.43 -8.50 1.27
N ILE A 116 -6.44 -8.97 2.52
CA ILE A 116 -7.58 -9.66 3.13
C ILE A 116 -7.72 -9.18 4.57
N MET A 117 -8.94 -8.86 4.96
CA MET A 117 -9.26 -8.44 6.33
C MET A 117 -9.80 -9.61 7.14
N GLY A 118 -9.37 -9.72 8.41
CA GLY A 118 -10.00 -10.62 9.37
C GLY A 118 -11.47 -10.28 9.64
N ARG A 119 -12.16 -11.11 10.43
CA ARG A 119 -13.56 -10.82 10.85
C ARG A 119 -13.80 -10.93 12.35
N VAL A 120 -12.86 -11.49 13.09
CA VAL A 120 -13.00 -11.66 14.54
C VAL A 120 -12.46 -10.38 15.18
N PHE A 121 -13.31 -9.68 15.94
CA PHE A 121 -13.00 -8.39 16.56
C PHE A 121 -12.73 -7.25 15.55
N MET A 122 -13.41 -7.28 14.40
CA MET A 122 -13.37 -6.25 13.35
C MET A 122 -14.77 -5.76 13.01
#